data_AF-A0A965CW42-F1
#
_entry.id   AF-A0A965CW42-F1
#
_cell.length_a   1.000
_cell.length_b   1.000
_cell.length_c   1.000
_cell.angle_alpha   90.00
_cell.angle_beta   90.00
_cell.angle_gamma   90.00
#
_symmetry.space_group_name_H-M   'P 1'
#
loop_
_entity.id
_entity.type
_entity.pdbx_description
1 polymer ?
#
loop_
_entity_poly.entity_id
_entity_poly.type
_entity_poly.pdbx_seq_one_letter_code
_entity_poly.pdbx_strand_id
1 'polypeptide(L)' 'WYGALAPANTRPAIVQKLNAEIKKTLSAPEVGEHMAKDGAEPVGNTPLQFREFLAAEMAKWRELVRNANVRVE' A
#
# COMPACT_ATOMS: atom_id res chain seq x y z
N TRP A 1 6.89 -0.83 -3.31
CA TRP A 1 5.96 -0.20 -2.35
C TRP A 1 5.40 -1.28 -1.44
N TYR A 2 4.87 -0.90 -0.28
CA TYR A 2 4.24 -1.82 0.68
C TYR A 2 2.88 -1.27 1.10
N GLY A 3 1.99 -2.15 1.56
CA GLY A 3 0.71 -1.73 2.13
C GLY A 3 -0.04 -2.89 2.77
N ALA A 4 -1.11 -2.55 3.48
CA ALA A 4 -1.95 -3.51 4.19
C ALA A 4 -3.21 -3.84 3.40
N LEU A 5 -3.55 -5.12 3.35
CA LEU A 5 -4.78 -5.64 2.74
C LEU A 5 -5.58 -6.40 3.79
N ALA A 6 -6.91 -6.35 3.67
CA ALA A 6 -7.83 -7.14 4.47
C ALA A 6 -8.67 -8.04 3.55
N PRO A 7 -9.30 -9.11 4.07
CA PRO A 7 -10.18 -9.96 3.28
C PRO A 7 -11.27 -9.17 2.54
N ALA A 8 -11.67 -9.67 1.37
CA ALA A 8 -12.77 -9.08 0.62
C ALA A 8 -14.03 -8.97 1.51
N ASN A 9 -14.78 -7.89 1.35
CA ASN A 9 -15.99 -7.59 2.13
C ASN A 9 -15.76 -7.37 3.64
N THR A 10 -14.52 -7.14 4.09
CA THR A 10 -14.28 -6.63 5.45
C THR A 10 -15.11 -5.36 5.67
N ARG A 11 -15.85 -5.30 6.78
CA ARG A 11 -16.78 -4.18 7.05
C ARG A 11 -16.04 -2.83 7.00
N PRO A 12 -16.62 -1.79 6.39
CA PRO A 12 -15.97 -0.49 6.26
C PRO A 12 -15.46 0.11 7.57
N ALA A 13 -16.23 -0.04 8.66
CA ALA A 13 -15.83 0.47 9.98
C ALA A 13 -14.53 -0.19 10.51
N ILE A 14 -14.28 -1.46 10.19
CA ILE A 14 -13.05 -2.16 10.59
C ILE A 14 -11.87 -1.63 9.76
N VAL A 15 -12.07 -1.46 8.45
CA VAL A 15 -11.06 -0.89 7.54
C VAL A 15 -10.67 0.52 7.98
N GLN A 16 -11.66 1.35 8.32
CA GLN A 16 -11.42 2.71 8.80
C GLN A 16 -10.64 2.72 10.12
N LYS A 17 -11.01 1.87 11.08
CA LYS A 17 -10.28 1.76 12.35
C LYS A 17 -8.82 1.34 12.12
N LEU A 18 -8.57 0.32 11.29
CA LEU A 18 -7.21 -0.12 10.98
C LEU A 18 -6.41 0.98 10.28
N ASN A 19 -6.99 1.65 9.29
CA ASN A 19 -6.32 2.75 8.59
C ASN A 19 -5.97 3.91 9.54
N ALA A 20 -6.85 4.26 10.47
CA ALA A 20 -6.59 5.30 11.46
C ALA A 20 -5.39 4.97 12.36
N GLU A 21 -5.33 3.74 12.89
CA GLU A 21 -4.20 3.30 13.71
C GLU A 21 -2.90 3.22 12.91
N ILE A 22 -2.93 2.69 11.68
CA ILE A 22 -1.76 2.64 10.79
C ILE A 22 -1.24 4.06 10.53
N LYS A 23 -2.13 5.00 10.18
CA LYS A 23 -1.75 6.38 9.90
C LYS A 23 -1.13 7.05 11.13
N LYS A 24 -1.69 6.79 12.32
CA LYS A 24 -1.14 7.28 13.59
C LYS A 24 0.27 6.74 13.83
N THR A 25 0.49 5.44 13.64
CA THR A 25 1.82 4.81 13.77
C THR A 25 2.82 5.39 12.77
N LEU A 26 2.44 5.57 11.51
CA LEU A 26 3.31 6.17 10.49
C LEU A 26 3.67 7.64 10.76
N SER A 27 2.89 8.33 11.61
CA SER A 27 3.16 9.71 12.02
C SER A 27 4.10 9.80 13.22
N ALA A 28 4.46 8.68 13.84
CA ALA A 28 5.39 8.63 14.95
C ALA A 28 6.83 8.85 14.44
N PRO A 29 7.60 9.81 15.00
CA PRO A 29 8.94 10.14 14.50
C PRO A 29 9.88 8.93 14.44
N GLU A 30 9.85 8.06 15.45
CA GLU A 30 10.70 6.87 15.53
C GLU A 30 10.42 5.88 14.39
N VAL A 31 9.16 5.79 13.94
CA VAL A 31 8.75 4.94 12.82
C VAL A 31 9.24 5.54 11.51
N GLY A 32 9.06 6.86 11.33
CA GLY A 32 9.55 7.58 10.16
C GLY A 32 11.07 7.48 10.00
N GLU A 33 11.82 7.67 11.09
CA GLU A 33 13.29 7.52 11.10
C GLU A 33 13.73 6.10 10.76
N HIS A 34 13.05 5.09 11.30
CA HIS A 34 13.38 3.69 10.99
C HIS A 34 13.11 3.36 9.52
N MET A 35 11.94 3.74 9.00
CA MET A 35 11.61 3.55 7.59
C MET A 35 12.60 4.28 6.67
N ALA A 36 13.00 5.50 7.02
CA ALA A 36 13.98 6.26 6.24
C ALA A 36 15.36 5.58 6.21
N LYS A 37 15.80 4.95 7.30
CA LYS A 37 17.03 4.15 7.34
C LYS A 37 16.98 2.95 6.38
N ASP A 38 15.79 2.38 6.20
CA ASP A 38 15.54 1.29 5.26
C ASP A 38 15.26 1.76 3.82
N GLY A 39 15.38 3.07 3.55
CA GLY A 39 15.13 3.66 2.23
C GLY A 39 13.65 3.74 1.86
N ALA A 40 12.76 3.63 2.84
CA ALA A 40 11.32 3.74 2.67
C ALA A 40 10.78 5.10 3.14
N GLU A 41 9.73 5.57 2.49
CA GLU A 41 8.98 6.77 2.89
C GLU A 41 7.63 6.35 3.50
N PRO A 42 7.24 6.89 4.68
CA PRO A 42 5.93 6.60 5.25
C PRO A 42 4.82 7.27 4.44
N VAL A 43 3.84 6.47 3.97
CA VAL A 43 2.68 6.94 3.21
C VAL A 43 1.39 6.63 3.97
N GLY A 44 0.69 7.65 4.45
CA GLY A 44 -0.54 7.55 5.23
C GLY A 44 -1.81 7.82 4.42
N ASN A 45 -1.94 7.20 3.25
CA ASN A 45 -3.09 7.39 2.35
C ASN A 45 -4.40 6.85 2.92
N THR A 46 -5.51 7.24 2.31
CA THR A 46 -6.83 6.66 2.60
C THR A 46 -6.99 5.28 1.95
N PRO A 47 -7.91 4.42 2.43
CA PRO A 47 -8.18 3.12 1.79
C PRO A 47 -8.61 3.25 0.32
N LEU A 48 -9.33 4.32 -0.03
CA LEU A 48 -9.73 4.62 -1.39
C LEU A 48 -8.53 4.94 -2.28
N GLN A 49 -7.67 5.85 -1.83
CA GLN A 49 -6.45 6.22 -2.56
C GLN A 49 -5.51 5.02 -2.74
N PHE A 50 -5.40 4.15 -1.72
CA PHE A 50 -4.59 2.94 -1.87
C PHE A 50 -5.18 1.97 -2.89
N ARG A 51 -6.51 1.81 -2.93
CA ARG A 51 -7.18 1.00 -3.96
C ARG A 51 -6.91 1.53 -5.37
N GLU A 52 -6.97 2.84 -5.56
CA GLU A 52 -6.70 3.49 -6.85
C GLU A 52 -5.23 3.30 -7.27
N PHE A 53 -4.30 3.47 -6.32
CA PHE A 53 -2.88 3.22 -6.54
C PHE A 53 -2.61 1.77 -6.97
N LEU A 54 -3.21 0.79 -6.27
CA LEU A 54 -3.09 -0.63 -6.64
C LEU A 54 -3.61 -0.90 -8.05
N ALA A 55 -4.75 -0.31 -8.43
CA ALA A 55 -5.31 -0.47 -9.76
C ALA A 55 -4.36 0.06 -10.85
N ALA A 56 -3.75 1.23 -10.61
CA ALA A 56 -2.79 1.83 -11.52
C ALA A 56 -1.50 1.00 -11.65
N GLU A 57 -0.95 0.55 -10.52
CA GLU A 57 0.25 -0.31 -10.51
C GLU A 57 0.00 -1.63 -11.22
N MET A 58 -1.13 -2.30 -10.94
CA MET A 58 -1.50 -3.54 -11.64
C MET A 58 -1.62 -3.33 -13.14
N ALA A 59 -2.23 -2.23 -13.60
CA ALA A 59 -2.35 -1.94 -15.03
C ALA A 59 -0.97 -1.76 -15.69
N LYS A 60 -0.11 -0.93 -15.07
CA LYS A 60 1.25 -0.65 -15.53
C LYS A 60 2.11 -1.92 -15.61
N TRP A 61 2.16 -2.71 -14.55
CA TRP A 61 3.00 -3.91 -14.51
C TRP A 61 2.47 -5.01 -15.43
N ARG A 62 1.16 -5.13 -15.59
CA ARG A 62 0.56 -6.07 -16.55
C ARG A 62 0.94 -5.74 -17.98
N GLU A 63 0.95 -4.46 -18.35
CA GLU A 63 1.39 -4.03 -19.67
C GLU A 63 2.87 -4.32 -19.90
N LEU A 64 3.73 -3.99 -18.93
CA LEU A 64 5.16 -4.26 -19.02
C LEU A 64 5.45 -5.74 -19.21
N VAL A 65 4.84 -6.62 -18.40
CA VAL A 65 5.06 -8.07 -18.47
C VAL A 65 4.66 -8.62 -19.84
N ARG A 66 3.54 -8.17 -20.41
CA ARG A 66 3.13 -8.58 -21.77
C ARG A 66 4.14 -8.12 -22.82
N ASN A 67 4.57 -6.86 -22.76
CA ASN A 67 5.48 -6.29 -23.74
C ASN A 67 6.87 -6.93 -23.68
N ALA A 68 7.33 -7.30 -22.48
CA ALA A 68 8.60 -7.96 -22.25
C ALA A 68 8.55 -9.49 -22.44
N ASN A 69 7.37 -10.07 -22.69
CA ASN A 69 7.14 -11.51 -22.77
C ASN A 69 7.72 -12.30 -21.57
N VAL A 70 7.62 -11.72 -20.37
CA VAL A 70 8.12 -12.31 -19.13
C VAL A 70 7.09 -13.28 -18.55
N ARG A 71 7.55 -14.41 -18.03
CA ARG A 71 6.74 -15.37 -17.28
C ARG A 71 7.43 -15.67 -15.96
N VAL A 72 6.62 -15.92 -14.93
CA VAL A 72 7.09 -16.44 -13.64
C VAL A 72 6.92 -17.97 -13.72
N GLU A 73 7.97 -18.72 -13.39
CA GLU A 73 7.96 -20.18 -13.32
C GLU A 73 7.35 -20.68 -12.01
#